data_AF-A0A7X9BB45-F1
#
_entry.id   AF-A0A7X9BB45-F1
#
_cell.length_a   1.000
_cell.length_b   1.000
_cell.length_c   1.000
_cell.angle_alpha   90.00
_cell.angle_beta   90.00
_cell.angle_gamma   90.00
#
_symmetry.space_group_name_H-M   'P 1'
#
loop_
_entity.id
_entity.type
_entity.pdbx_description
1 polymer ?
#
loop_
_entity_poly.entity_id
_entity_poly.type
_entity_poly.pdbx_seq_one_letter_code
_entity_poly.pdbx_strand_id
1 'polypeptide(L)'
;MKRKTRIDFITAICLILCGSIILISPSIKYLNVKLVLLLILTFYGIINLLQFVLTNKAKDFEGLFTMIASIISLILLGILDIDTKPLNLALVLFVWISIMSLIKLKKADYYHDRNKKIWMLRIVTLIIFVISGLLSVINLYYEPEVQILVLGFFYLIHGILELMDPLTNYLIDEKK
;
A
#
# COMPACT_ATOMS: atom_id res chain seq x y z
N MET A 1 -0.13 5.02 22.69
CA MET A 1 -0.95 4.38 21.62
C MET A 1 -1.79 5.39 20.86
N LYS A 2 -2.62 6.21 21.50
CA LYS A 2 -3.53 7.18 20.81
C LYS A 2 -2.92 8.02 19.68
N ARG A 3 -1.72 8.62 19.85
CA ARG A 3 -1.06 9.40 18.78
C ARG A 3 -0.67 8.55 17.57
N LYS A 4 -0.11 7.36 17.79
CA LYS A 4 0.26 6.42 16.73
C LYS A 4 -0.99 5.97 15.96
N THR A 5 -2.02 5.51 16.68
CA THR A 5 -3.30 5.12 16.09
C THR A 5 -3.88 6.22 15.20
N ARG A 6 -3.81 7.49 15.64
CA ARG A 6 -4.27 8.63 14.84
C ARG A 6 -3.46 8.81 13.55
N ILE A 7 -2.14 8.70 13.62
CA ILE A 7 -1.26 8.84 12.43
C ILE A 7 -1.51 7.68 11.46
N ASP A 8 -1.63 6.45 11.96
CA ASP A 8 -1.94 5.27 11.15
C ASP A 8 -3.31 5.43 10.46
N PHE A 9 -4.31 5.98 11.18
CA PHE A 9 -5.64 6.27 10.64
C PHE A 9 -5.59 7.32 9.52
N ILE A 10 -4.86 8.43 9.72
CA ILE A 10 -4.66 9.48 8.70
C ILE A 10 -3.98 8.89 7.47
N THR A 11 -2.93 8.08 7.67
CA THR A 11 -2.18 7.43 6.59
C THR A 11 -3.08 6.54 5.75
N ALA A 12 -3.93 5.73 6.39
CA ALA A 12 -4.92 4.89 5.71
C ALA A 12 -5.97 5.71 4.95
N ILE A 13 -6.49 6.80 5.52
CA ILE A 13 -7.44 7.68 4.82
C ILE A 13 -6.80 8.31 3.58
N CYS A 14 -5.56 8.80 3.69
CA CYS A 14 -4.86 9.38 2.55
C CYS A 14 -4.68 8.37 1.41
N LEU A 15 -4.41 7.12 1.73
CA LEU A 15 -4.35 6.02 0.75
C LEU A 15 -5.69 5.77 0.06
N ILE A 16 -6.76 5.68 0.84
CA ILE A 16 -8.12 5.48 0.34
C ILE A 16 -8.48 6.61 -0.63
N LEU A 17 -8.25 7.86 -0.23
CA LEU A 17 -8.50 9.04 -1.06
C LEU A 17 -7.66 9.00 -2.35
N CYS A 18 -6.39 8.62 -2.26
CA CYS A 18 -5.53 8.47 -3.44
C CYS A 18 -6.10 7.42 -4.40
N GLY A 19 -6.45 6.23 -3.90
CA GLY A 19 -7.12 5.16 -4.67
C GLY A 19 -8.40 5.63 -5.35
N SER A 20 -9.27 6.34 -4.61
CA SER A 20 -10.52 6.89 -5.14
C SER A 20 -10.30 7.93 -6.24
N ILE A 21 -9.31 8.83 -6.08
CA ILE A 21 -8.97 9.83 -7.11
C ILE A 21 -8.49 9.14 -8.39
N ILE A 22 -7.67 8.10 -8.28
CA ILE A 22 -7.18 7.33 -9.43
C ILE A 22 -8.34 6.63 -10.14
N LEU A 23 -9.34 6.10 -9.42
CA LEU A 23 -10.50 5.46 -10.04
C LEU A 23 -11.35 6.41 -10.89
N ILE A 24 -11.36 7.70 -10.58
CA ILE A 24 -12.05 8.73 -11.36
C ILE A 24 -11.18 9.20 -12.55
N SER A 25 -9.87 8.98 -12.46
CA SER A 25 -8.90 9.46 -13.45
C SER A 25 -9.01 8.91 -14.89
N PRO A 26 -9.56 7.70 -15.18
CA PRO A 26 -9.76 7.23 -16.56
C PRO A 26 -10.68 8.13 -17.38
N SER A 27 -11.53 8.95 -16.74
CA SER A 27 -12.31 9.98 -17.45
C SER A 27 -11.43 11.07 -18.08
N ILE A 28 -10.14 11.13 -17.75
CA ILE A 28 -9.14 12.03 -18.32
C ILE A 28 -8.38 11.26 -19.41
N LYS A 29 -8.79 11.43 -20.67
CA LYS A 29 -8.35 10.68 -21.88
C LYS A 29 -6.83 10.66 -22.20
N TYR A 30 -5.96 11.21 -21.36
CA TYR A 30 -4.52 11.38 -21.66
C TYR A 30 -3.59 11.03 -20.49
N LEU A 31 -4.06 10.30 -19.48
CA LEU A 31 -3.24 9.96 -18.33
C LEU A 31 -2.30 8.79 -18.65
N ASN A 32 -0.99 9.05 -18.62
CA ASN A 32 0.02 8.02 -18.78
C ASN A 32 0.09 7.15 -17.51
N VAL A 33 -0.07 5.84 -17.67
CA VAL A 33 -0.05 4.86 -16.57
C VAL A 33 1.27 4.87 -15.79
N LYS A 34 2.39 5.09 -16.47
CA LYS A 34 3.70 5.28 -15.82
C LYS A 34 3.69 6.47 -14.86
N LEU A 35 3.07 7.58 -15.29
CA LEU A 35 2.95 8.79 -14.47
C LEU A 35 2.02 8.54 -13.28
N VAL A 36 0.92 7.81 -13.47
CA VAL A 36 0.03 7.38 -12.37
C VAL A 36 0.82 6.60 -11.32
N LEU A 37 1.52 5.55 -11.74
CA LEU A 37 2.27 4.70 -10.81
C LEU A 37 3.40 5.48 -10.11
N LEU A 38 4.09 6.38 -10.83
CA LEU A 38 5.11 7.25 -10.27
C LEU A 38 4.54 8.14 -9.16
N LEU A 39 3.41 8.80 -9.41
CA LEU A 39 2.77 9.68 -8.43
C LEU A 39 2.35 8.90 -7.19
N ILE A 40 1.78 7.69 -7.37
CA ILE A 40 1.32 6.86 -6.26
C ILE A 40 2.50 6.41 -5.40
N LEU A 41 3.53 5.82 -6.01
CA LEU A 41 4.70 5.32 -5.27
C LEU A 41 5.42 6.46 -4.55
N THR A 42 5.52 7.64 -5.18
CA THR A 42 6.12 8.83 -4.55
C THR A 42 5.29 9.31 -3.37
N PHE A 43 3.98 9.50 -3.57
CA PHE A 43 3.07 9.93 -2.51
C PHE A 43 3.07 8.95 -1.34
N TYR A 44 2.98 7.65 -1.63
CA TYR A 44 2.99 6.61 -0.62
C TYR A 44 4.30 6.55 0.15
N GLY A 45 5.44 6.68 -0.54
CA GLY A 45 6.75 6.76 0.09
C GLY A 45 6.86 7.96 1.04
N ILE A 46 6.41 9.14 0.62
CA ILE A 46 6.42 10.36 1.44
C ILE A 46 5.55 10.21 2.69
N ILE A 47 4.32 9.72 2.54
CA ILE A 47 3.41 9.54 3.69
C ILE A 47 3.99 8.54 4.70
N ASN A 48 4.56 7.43 4.24
CA ASN A 48 5.15 6.44 5.14
C ASN A 48 6.43 6.94 5.81
N LEU A 49 7.22 7.80 5.14
CA LEU A 49 8.32 8.50 5.78
C LEU A 49 7.82 9.43 6.89
N LEU A 50 6.78 10.23 6.62
CA LEU A 50 6.15 11.09 7.63
C LEU A 50 5.60 10.26 8.80
N GLN A 51 4.91 9.15 8.51
CA GLN A 51 4.42 8.20 9.52
C GLN A 51 5.58 7.69 10.38
N PHE A 52 6.69 7.25 9.78
CA PHE A 52 7.85 6.78 10.50
C PHE A 52 8.45 7.86 11.41
N VAL A 53 8.70 9.06 10.89
CA VAL A 53 9.26 10.17 11.69
C VAL A 53 8.35 10.52 12.87
N LEU A 54 7.03 10.51 12.68
CA LEU A 54 6.06 10.85 13.71
C LEU A 54 5.79 9.72 14.71
N THR A 55 6.07 8.47 14.35
CA THR A 55 5.84 7.27 15.20
C THR A 55 7.12 6.62 15.72
N ASN A 56 8.31 7.15 15.40
CA ASN A 56 9.63 6.59 15.73
C ASN A 56 9.79 6.18 17.21
N LYS A 57 9.16 6.92 18.15
CA LYS A 57 9.15 6.59 19.59
C LYS A 57 8.55 5.21 19.92
N ALA A 58 7.73 4.65 19.03
CA ALA A 58 7.09 3.35 19.20
C ALA A 58 7.95 2.16 18.71
N LYS A 59 9.17 2.42 18.18
CA LYS A 59 10.04 1.41 17.53
C LYS A 59 9.31 0.63 16.42
N ASP A 60 8.36 1.26 15.75
CA ASP A 60 7.68 0.69 14.59
C ASP A 60 8.42 1.14 13.33
N PHE A 61 9.04 0.18 12.64
CA PHE A 61 9.83 0.41 11.44
C PHE A 61 9.05 0.11 10.15
N GLU A 62 7.76 -0.24 10.24
CA GLU A 62 6.94 -0.54 9.06
C GLU A 62 6.97 0.61 8.06
N GLY A 63 6.70 1.86 8.49
CA GLY A 63 6.73 3.02 7.61
C GLY A 63 8.09 3.24 6.93
N LEU A 64 9.20 2.97 7.62
CA LEU A 64 10.54 3.05 7.02
C LEU A 64 10.72 1.99 5.93
N PHE A 65 10.38 0.73 6.21
CA PHE A 65 10.50 -0.34 5.22
C PHE A 65 9.58 -0.11 4.03
N THR A 66 8.38 0.41 4.25
CA THR A 66 7.43 0.77 3.19
C THR A 66 7.94 1.90 2.31
N MET A 67 8.59 2.91 2.89
CA MET A 67 9.29 3.95 2.13
C MET A 67 10.40 3.34 1.27
N ILE A 68 11.24 2.48 1.84
CA ILE A 68 12.33 1.81 1.12
C ILE A 68 11.77 0.97 -0.05
N ALA A 69 10.70 0.20 0.19
CA ALA A 69 10.02 -0.56 -0.86
C ALA A 69 9.54 0.33 -2.01
N SER A 70 8.97 1.49 -1.68
CA SER A 70 8.50 2.46 -2.67
C SER A 70 9.65 3.08 -3.47
N ILE A 71 10.80 3.37 -2.83
CA ILE A 71 12.00 3.86 -3.51
C ILE A 71 12.56 2.80 -4.46
N ILE A 72 12.66 1.54 -4.04
CA ILE A 72 13.12 0.43 -4.89
C ILE A 72 12.24 0.33 -6.15
N SER A 73 10.92 0.39 -5.98
CA SER A 73 9.99 0.35 -7.11
C SER A 73 10.05 1.60 -8.00
N LEU A 74 10.32 2.79 -7.45
CA LEU A 74 10.55 4.00 -8.23
C LEU A 74 11.82 3.91 -9.08
N ILE A 75 12.90 3.37 -8.52
CA ILE A 75 14.15 3.14 -9.26
C ILE A 75 13.89 2.17 -10.42
N LEU A 76 13.20 1.05 -10.17
CA LEU A 76 12.82 0.11 -11.22
C LEU A 76 11.95 0.77 -12.30
N LEU A 77 10.99 1.60 -11.90
CA LEU A 77 10.12 2.34 -12.83
C LEU A 77 10.90 3.32 -13.72
N GLY A 78 11.98 3.90 -13.20
CA GLY A 78 12.85 4.82 -13.95
C GLY A 78 13.78 4.12 -14.94
N ILE A 79 14.21 2.89 -14.63
CA ILE A 79 15.15 2.10 -15.46
C ILE A 79 14.41 1.32 -16.55
N LEU A 80 13.23 0.79 -16.24
CA LEU A 80 12.48 -0.07 -17.16
C LEU A 80 11.67 0.75 -18.17
N ASP A 81 11.67 0.30 -19.42
CA ASP A 81 10.84 0.87 -20.47
C ASP A 81 9.40 0.37 -20.35
N ILE A 82 8.54 1.21 -19.77
CA ILE A 82 7.14 0.90 -19.50
C ILE A 82 6.26 1.18 -20.72
N ASP A 83 6.58 2.23 -21.48
CA ASP A 83 5.72 2.73 -22.55
C ASP A 83 5.66 1.74 -23.72
N THR A 84 6.72 0.95 -23.93
CA THR A 84 6.77 -0.10 -24.98
C THR A 84 6.40 -1.50 -24.49
N LYS A 85 6.55 -1.78 -23.18
CA LYS A 85 6.38 -3.13 -22.62
C LYS A 85 5.52 -3.09 -21.34
N PRO A 86 4.19 -3.31 -21.46
CA PRO A 86 3.27 -3.33 -20.32
C PRO A 86 3.66 -4.32 -19.22
N LEU A 87 4.32 -5.42 -19.58
CA LEU A 87 4.82 -6.41 -18.62
C LEU A 87 5.82 -5.83 -17.61
N ASN A 88 6.57 -4.79 -17.99
CA ASN A 88 7.49 -4.11 -17.08
C ASN A 88 6.73 -3.35 -15.98
N LEU A 89 5.54 -2.81 -16.26
CA LEU A 89 4.67 -2.20 -15.25
C LEU A 89 4.21 -3.24 -14.23
N ALA A 90 3.76 -4.40 -14.72
CA ALA A 90 3.35 -5.52 -13.89
C ALA A 90 4.51 -6.02 -13.00
N LEU A 91 5.74 -6.07 -13.54
CA LEU A 91 6.94 -6.43 -12.78
C LEU A 91 7.25 -5.43 -11.66
N VAL A 92 7.17 -4.12 -11.94
CA VAL A 92 7.39 -3.08 -10.92
C VAL A 92 6.39 -3.23 -9.77
N LEU A 93 5.10 -3.40 -10.10
CA LEU A 93 4.06 -3.61 -9.10
C LEU A 93 4.25 -4.93 -8.35
N PHE A 94 4.62 -6.00 -9.04
CA PHE A 94 4.88 -7.30 -8.42
C PHE A 94 6.04 -7.26 -7.41
N VAL A 95 7.15 -6.60 -7.76
CA VAL A 95 8.27 -6.39 -6.82
C VAL A 95 7.80 -5.62 -5.60
N TRP A 96 7.03 -4.56 -5.81
CA TRP A 96 6.49 -3.77 -4.70
C TRP A 96 5.59 -4.60 -3.78
N ILE A 97 4.63 -5.36 -4.34
CA ILE A 97 3.73 -6.24 -3.58
C ILE A 97 4.52 -7.29 -2.81
N SER A 98 5.54 -7.88 -3.42
CA SER A 98 6.37 -8.91 -2.79
C SER A 98 7.08 -8.36 -1.55
N ILE A 99 7.71 -7.18 -1.67
CA ILE A 99 8.38 -6.53 -0.55
C ILE A 99 7.37 -6.11 0.53
N MET A 100 6.25 -5.50 0.13
CA MET A 100 5.18 -5.10 1.05
C MET A 100 4.58 -6.27 1.83
N SER A 101 4.46 -7.44 1.19
CA SER A 101 3.98 -8.66 1.82
C SER A 101 4.93 -9.14 2.91
N LEU A 102 6.25 -9.08 2.66
CA LEU A 102 7.27 -9.42 3.67
C LEU A 102 7.24 -8.45 4.85
N ILE A 103 7.06 -7.14 4.59
CA ILE A 103 6.94 -6.12 5.64
C ILE A 103 5.72 -6.40 6.53
N LYS A 104 4.56 -6.62 5.91
CA LYS A 104 3.31 -6.96 6.62
C LYS A 104 3.42 -8.27 7.40
N LEU A 105 4.09 -9.28 6.84
CA LEU A 105 4.34 -10.56 7.51
C LEU A 105 5.21 -10.38 8.75
N LYS A 106 6.31 -9.62 8.66
CA LYS A 106 7.16 -9.30 9.82
C LYS A 106 6.39 -8.58 10.92
N LYS A 107 5.47 -7.67 10.55
CA LYS A 107 4.61 -7.01 11.53
C LYS A 107 3.62 -7.99 12.13
N ALA A 108 3.02 -8.89 11.35
CA ALA A 108 2.14 -9.92 11.87
C ALA A 108 2.86 -10.82 12.89
N ASP A 109 4.07 -11.27 12.57
CA ASP A 109 4.92 -12.08 13.46
C ASP A 109 5.13 -11.42 14.83
N TYR A 110 5.41 -10.12 14.86
CA TYR A 110 5.51 -9.34 16.10
C TYR A 110 4.24 -9.37 16.96
N TYR A 111 3.04 -9.46 16.36
CA TYR A 111 1.79 -9.59 17.11
C TYR A 111 1.54 -11.03 17.58
N HIS A 112 2.07 -12.02 16.86
CA HIS A 112 2.00 -13.43 17.23
C HIS A 112 2.73 -13.67 18.55
N ASP A 113 3.99 -13.23 18.63
CA ASP A 113 4.85 -13.38 19.82
C ASP A 113 4.25 -12.74 21.09
N ARG A 114 3.34 -11.78 20.90
CA ARG A 114 2.68 -11.04 21.99
C ARG A 114 1.28 -11.56 22.31
N ASN A 115 0.86 -12.69 21.72
CA ASN A 115 -0.45 -13.32 21.91
C ASN A 115 -1.63 -12.35 21.77
N LYS A 116 -1.51 -11.36 20.86
CA LYS A 116 -2.57 -10.37 20.66
C LYS A 116 -3.63 -10.94 19.74
N LYS A 117 -4.90 -10.80 20.12
CA LYS A 117 -6.07 -11.17 19.29
C LYS A 117 -6.05 -10.53 17.88
N ILE A 118 -5.35 -9.40 17.75
CA ILE A 118 -5.16 -8.65 16.49
C ILE A 118 -4.29 -9.43 15.46
N TRP A 119 -3.50 -10.41 15.89
CA TRP A 119 -2.67 -11.22 15.00
C TRP A 119 -3.48 -11.88 13.87
N MET A 120 -4.63 -12.48 14.19
CA MET A 120 -5.46 -13.16 13.19
C MET A 120 -5.97 -12.19 12.13
N LEU A 121 -6.37 -10.98 12.53
CA LEU A 121 -6.79 -9.92 11.59
C LEU A 121 -5.64 -9.53 10.65
N ARG A 122 -4.41 -9.43 11.16
CA ARG A 122 -3.21 -9.12 10.36
C ARG A 122 -2.91 -10.20 9.31
N ILE A 123 -3.07 -11.47 9.65
CA ILE A 123 -2.89 -12.57 8.69
C ILE A 123 -3.97 -12.54 7.61
N VAL A 124 -5.24 -12.36 8.00
CA VAL A 124 -6.35 -12.28 7.03
C VAL A 124 -6.17 -11.11 6.08
N THR A 125 -5.85 -9.91 6.60
CA THR A 125 -5.61 -8.73 5.75
C THR A 125 -4.37 -8.88 4.86
N LEU A 126 -3.32 -9.57 5.31
CA LEU A 126 -2.17 -9.93 4.48
C LEU A 126 -2.57 -10.85 3.32
N ILE A 127 -3.36 -11.89 3.58
CA ILE A 127 -3.83 -12.82 2.53
C ILE A 127 -4.65 -12.06 1.47
N ILE A 128 -5.59 -11.21 1.90
CA ILE A 128 -6.41 -10.41 0.98
C ILE A 128 -5.52 -9.44 0.18
N PHE A 129 -4.52 -8.82 0.82
CA PHE A 129 -3.56 -7.94 0.15
C PHE A 129 -2.76 -8.67 -0.94
N VAL A 130 -2.24 -9.87 -0.64
CA VAL A 130 -1.49 -10.67 -1.62
C VAL A 130 -2.37 -11.09 -2.79
N ILE A 131 -3.57 -11.62 -2.52
CA ILE A 131 -4.50 -12.07 -3.57
C ILE A 131 -4.91 -10.90 -4.46
N SER A 132 -5.32 -9.77 -3.87
CA SER A 132 -5.68 -8.58 -4.64
C SER A 132 -4.50 -8.04 -5.45
N GLY A 133 -3.30 -8.01 -4.88
CA GLY A 133 -2.09 -7.59 -5.58
C GLY A 133 -1.73 -8.48 -6.77
N LEU A 134 -1.78 -9.81 -6.60
CA LEU A 134 -1.51 -10.75 -7.69
C LEU A 134 -2.54 -10.62 -8.82
N LEU A 135 -3.82 -10.48 -8.47
CA LEU A 135 -4.88 -10.22 -9.47
C LEU A 135 -4.62 -8.91 -10.22
N SER A 136 -4.17 -7.86 -9.53
CA SER A 136 -3.82 -6.60 -10.18
C SER A 136 -2.65 -6.74 -11.14
N VAL A 137 -1.57 -7.41 -10.73
CA VAL A 137 -0.40 -7.68 -11.58
C VAL A 137 -0.79 -8.42 -12.85
N ILE A 138 -1.64 -9.44 -12.73
CA ILE A 138 -2.17 -10.17 -13.88
C ILE A 138 -2.93 -9.18 -14.77
N ASN A 139 -3.86 -8.38 -14.26
CA ASN A 139 -4.67 -7.50 -15.10
C ASN A 139 -3.96 -6.24 -15.64
N LEU A 140 -2.65 -6.07 -15.44
CA LEU A 140 -1.89 -4.93 -15.97
C LEU A 140 -1.42 -5.10 -17.43
N TYR A 141 -1.64 -6.24 -18.08
CA TYR A 141 -1.28 -6.43 -19.50
C TYR A 141 -2.33 -5.90 -20.50
N TYR A 142 -3.49 -5.45 -20.02
CA TYR A 142 -4.57 -4.94 -20.85
C TYR A 142 -4.34 -3.48 -21.31
N GLU A 143 -5.37 -2.85 -21.83
CA GLU A 143 -5.35 -1.46 -22.29
C GLU A 143 -5.07 -0.45 -21.15
N PRO A 144 -4.47 0.72 -21.44
CA PRO A 144 -4.11 1.71 -20.44
C PRO A 144 -5.25 2.14 -19.50
N GLU A 145 -6.47 2.24 -20.02
CA GLU A 145 -7.67 2.57 -19.22
C GLU A 145 -7.95 1.51 -18.15
N VAL A 146 -7.84 0.23 -18.53
CA VAL A 146 -7.98 -0.92 -17.62
C VAL A 146 -6.84 -0.92 -16.60
N GLN A 147 -5.61 -0.65 -17.03
CA GLN A 147 -4.46 -0.59 -16.12
C GLN A 147 -4.65 0.46 -15.01
N ILE A 148 -5.13 1.66 -15.36
CA ILE A 148 -5.40 2.73 -14.39
C ILE A 148 -6.50 2.32 -13.42
N LEU A 149 -7.59 1.72 -13.92
CA LEU A 149 -8.68 1.22 -13.07
C LEU A 149 -8.18 0.15 -12.10
N VAL A 150 -7.42 -0.83 -12.60
CA VAL A 150 -6.85 -1.92 -11.80
C VAL A 150 -5.92 -1.39 -10.70
N LEU A 151 -5.05 -0.41 -11.02
CA LEU A 151 -4.22 0.26 -10.02
C LEU A 151 -5.07 1.01 -9.00
N GLY A 152 -6.09 1.76 -9.44
CA GLY A 152 -6.99 2.49 -8.56
C GLY A 152 -7.72 1.56 -7.57
N PHE A 153 -8.27 0.44 -8.05
CA PHE A 153 -8.92 -0.55 -7.20
C PHE A 153 -7.94 -1.19 -6.22
N PHE A 154 -6.74 -1.53 -6.68
CA PHE A 154 -5.72 -2.13 -5.82
C PHE A 154 -5.35 -1.20 -4.66
N TYR A 155 -5.02 0.06 -4.94
CA TYR A 155 -4.64 1.02 -3.92
C TYR A 155 -5.80 1.40 -3.00
N LEU A 156 -7.04 1.40 -3.50
CA LEU A 156 -8.23 1.56 -2.68
C LEU A 156 -8.38 0.39 -1.69
N ILE A 157 -8.33 -0.85 -2.18
CA ILE A 157 -8.39 -2.05 -1.34
C ILE A 157 -7.27 -2.02 -0.32
N HIS A 158 -6.04 -1.73 -0.74
CA HIS A 158 -4.90 -1.63 0.16
C HIS A 158 -5.12 -0.58 1.25
N GLY A 159 -5.59 0.62 0.91
CA GLY A 159 -5.94 1.65 1.89
C GLY A 159 -6.99 1.20 2.90
N ILE A 160 -8.03 0.49 2.46
CA ILE A 160 -9.05 -0.09 3.35
C ILE A 160 -8.44 -1.13 4.29
N LEU A 161 -7.55 -1.99 3.79
CA LEU A 161 -6.88 -3.00 4.60
C LEU A 161 -5.96 -2.36 5.66
N GLU A 162 -5.24 -1.28 5.33
CA GLU A 162 -4.43 -0.52 6.30
C GLU A 162 -5.29 0.13 7.39
N LEU A 163 -6.54 0.51 7.08
CA LEU A 163 -7.46 1.13 8.03
C LEU A 163 -7.92 0.14 9.12
N MET A 164 -7.97 -1.17 8.82
CA MET A 164 -8.51 -2.18 9.72
C MET A 164 -7.76 -2.23 11.06
N ASP A 165 -6.47 -1.99 11.04
CA ASP A 165 -5.63 -2.04 12.23
C ASP A 165 -5.85 -0.88 13.21
N PRO A 166 -5.71 0.39 12.81
CA PRO A 166 -5.99 1.50 13.71
C PRO A 166 -7.46 1.53 14.12
N LEU A 167 -8.39 1.12 13.26
CA LEU A 167 -9.82 0.97 13.60
C LEU A 167 -10.03 -0.06 14.72
N THR A 168 -9.45 -1.25 14.56
CA THR A 168 -9.58 -2.32 15.57
C THR A 168 -8.91 -1.94 16.88
N ASN A 169 -7.73 -1.31 16.83
CA ASN A 169 -7.07 -0.80 18.03
C ASN A 169 -7.91 0.28 18.72
N TYR A 170 -8.55 1.18 17.97
CA TYR A 170 -9.45 2.20 18.52
C TYR A 170 -10.64 1.56 19.25
N LEU A 171 -11.33 0.61 18.60
CA LEU A 171 -12.50 -0.07 19.15
C LEU A 171 -12.21 -0.96 20.36
N ILE A 172 -11.00 -1.53 20.44
CA ILE A 172 -10.58 -2.37 21.57
C ILE A 172 -10.06 -1.52 22.73
N ASP A 173 -9.34 -0.42 22.47
CA ASP A 173 -8.82 0.47 23.51
C ASP A 173 -9.94 1.29 24.19
N GLU A 174 -11.08 1.54 23.55
CA GLU A 174 -12.26 2.16 24.21
C GLU A 174 -12.95 1.23 25.23
N LYS A 175 -12.67 -0.08 25.20
CA LYS A 175 -13.25 -1.06 26.13
C LYS A 175 -12.42 -1.28 27.41
N LYS A 176 -11.39 -0.48 27.64
CA LYS A 176 -10.55 -0.49 28.85
C LYS A 176 -10.48 0.90 29.49
#